data_AF-A0A379E1G9-F1
#
_entry.id   AF-A0A379E1G9-F1
#
_cell.length_a   1.000
_cell.length_b   1.000
_cell.length_c   1.000
_cell.angle_alpha   90.00
_cell.angle_beta   90.00
_cell.angle_gamma   90.00
#
_symmetry.space_group_name_H-M   'P 1'
#
loop_
_entity.id
_entity.type
_entity.pdbx_description
1 polymer ?
#
loop_
_entity_poly.entity_id
_entity_poly.type
_entity_poly.pdbx_seq_one_letter_code
_entity_poly.pdbx_strand_id
1 'polypeptide(L)'
;MKNIFKYFPMVTLGQIIGTVIVFPLLLFLINIFYYSNKYNDDAEQYCKEYMNNSYDIEVAMPEEKSKYYIENVDKDVITSETFRERIDNNYFSNPRGLFLPFYSVEYKKYFNIMCFLGANLMHWPYNRKVILTVNRDDMNNPAYGTKENPVPVLKDIGVDESIRDNDQDYDKAYMDSFYRENVIRYLKYKMPKSEFKRRFKNKE
;
A
#
# COMPACT_ATOMS: atom_id res chain seq x y z
N MET A 1 9.85 46.90 41.20
CA MET A 1 9.61 45.67 40.39
C MET A 1 10.92 44.90 40.33
N LYS A 2 11.02 43.73 41.00
CA LYS A 2 12.23 42.89 40.95
C LYS A 2 12.39 42.36 39.52
N ASN A 3 13.56 42.53 38.92
CA ASN A 3 13.91 42.03 37.59
C ASN A 3 13.86 40.49 37.58
N ILE A 4 12.71 39.94 37.19
CA ILE A 4 12.44 38.50 37.10
C ILE A 4 13.42 37.83 36.11
N PHE A 5 13.93 38.61 35.14
CA PHE A 5 14.95 38.20 34.19
C PHE A 5 16.34 37.91 34.79
N LYS A 6 16.63 38.32 36.03
CA LYS A 6 17.94 38.06 36.67
C LYS A 6 18.05 36.64 37.25
N TYR A 7 16.94 35.90 37.33
CA TYR A 7 16.86 34.57 37.96
C TYR A 7 16.60 33.43 36.97
N PHE A 8 16.33 33.72 35.70
CA PHE A 8 16.24 32.71 34.65
C PHE A 8 17.61 32.60 33.95
N PRO A 9 18.30 31.46 34.05
CA PRO A 9 19.53 31.25 33.29
C PRO A 9 19.23 31.44 31.81
N MET A 10 20.05 32.22 31.10
CA MET A 10 19.91 32.44 29.65
C MET A 10 19.87 31.10 28.88
N VAL A 11 20.55 30.09 29.42
CA VAL A 11 20.51 28.70 28.96
C VAL A 11 19.10 28.10 29.04
N THR A 12 18.38 28.31 30.16
CA THR A 12 17.01 27.82 30.35
C THR A 12 16.03 28.51 29.40
N LEU A 13 16.20 29.81 29.16
CA LEU A 13 15.39 30.53 28.17
C LEU A 13 15.63 29.97 26.75
N GLY A 14 16.90 29.71 26.40
CA GLY A 14 17.28 29.08 25.14
C GLY A 14 16.69 27.67 24.98
N GLN A 15 16.69 26.87 26.04
CA GLN A 15 16.06 25.54 26.06
C GLN A 15 14.55 25.60 25.84
N ILE A 16 13.86 26.56 26.47
CA ILE A 16 12.41 26.75 26.31
C ILE A 16 12.10 27.17 24.87
N ILE A 17 12.82 28.15 24.32
CA ILE A 17 12.63 28.60 22.93
C ILE A 17 12.93 27.47 21.94
N GLY A 18 14.03 26.74 22.14
CA GLY A 18 14.40 25.61 21.30
C GLY A 18 13.35 24.50 21.29
N THR A 19 12.84 24.13 22.46
CA THR A 19 11.90 23.00 22.61
C THR A 19 10.47 23.37 22.24
N VAL A 20 10.00 24.58 22.56
CA VAL A 20 8.61 24.99 22.37
C VAL A 20 8.37 25.64 21.00
N ILE A 21 9.39 26.27 20.41
CA ILE A 21 9.24 27.03 19.17
C ILE A 21 10.01 26.36 18.03
N VAL A 22 11.32 26.19 18.19
CA VAL A 22 12.19 25.73 17.08
C VAL A 22 11.87 24.28 16.71
N PHE A 23 11.73 23.39 17.69
CA PHE A 23 11.46 21.97 17.43
C PHE A 23 10.09 21.73 16.78
N PRO A 24 8.96 22.28 17.25
CA PRO A 24 7.67 22.14 16.57
C PRO A 24 7.67 22.77 15.17
N LEU A 25 8.34 23.91 14.98
CA LEU A 25 8.49 24.52 13.66
C LEU A 25 9.26 23.60 12.71
N LEU A 26 10.35 22.98 13.16
CA LEU A 26 11.10 22.02 12.35
C LEU A 26 10.24 20.82 11.93
N LEU A 27 9.48 20.23 12.85
CA LEU A 27 8.55 19.13 12.55
C LEU A 27 7.48 19.56 11.54
N PHE A 28 6.91 20.77 11.70
CA PHE A 28 5.95 21.33 10.77
C PHE A 28 6.54 21.50 9.35
N LEU A 29 7.76 22.04 9.24
CA LEU A 29 8.45 22.19 7.96
C LEU A 29 8.75 20.83 7.31
N ILE A 30 9.18 19.82 8.08
CA ILE A 30 9.37 18.45 7.57
C ILE A 30 8.05 17.89 7.04
N ASN A 31 6.95 18.03 7.78
CA ASN A 31 5.63 17.58 7.35
C ASN A 31 5.17 18.26 6.05
N ILE A 32 5.43 19.55 5.89
CA ILE A 32 5.10 20.28 4.67
C ILE A 32 6.01 19.88 3.50
N PHE A 33 7.32 19.99 3.64
CA PHE A 33 8.20 19.85 2.48
C PHE A 33 8.42 18.39 2.07
N TYR A 34 8.46 17.47 3.04
CA TYR A 34 8.72 16.06 2.77
C TYR A 34 7.44 15.24 2.66
N TYR A 35 6.57 15.28 3.67
CA TYR A 35 5.44 14.34 3.73
C TYR A 35 4.23 14.76 2.89
N SER A 36 3.91 16.07 2.78
CA SER A 36 2.76 16.53 1.98
C SER A 36 2.85 16.15 0.49
N ASN A 37 4.07 15.99 -0.02
CA ASN A 37 4.33 15.67 -1.40
C ASN A 37 4.81 14.23 -1.60
N LYS A 38 4.73 13.38 -0.58
CA LYS A 38 5.22 11.99 -0.69
C LYS A 38 4.23 11.06 -1.38
N TYR A 39 2.94 11.16 -1.08
CA TYR A 39 1.91 10.23 -1.53
C TYR A 39 0.83 10.90 -2.40
N ASN A 40 -0.04 10.09 -3.00
CA ASN A 40 -1.18 10.58 -3.78
C ASN A 40 -2.36 10.84 -2.83
N ASP A 41 -2.34 12.00 -2.16
CA ASP A 41 -3.30 12.34 -1.09
C ASP A 41 -4.77 12.40 -1.55
N ASP A 42 -5.03 12.51 -2.85
CA ASP A 42 -6.36 12.51 -3.46
C ASP A 42 -6.79 11.15 -4.03
N ALA A 43 -6.04 10.08 -3.75
CA ALA A 43 -6.32 8.71 -4.22
C ALA A 43 -7.75 8.23 -3.99
N GLU A 44 -8.38 8.61 -2.88
CA GLU A 44 -9.75 8.19 -2.54
C GLU A 44 -10.77 8.62 -3.60
N GLN A 45 -10.57 9.78 -4.24
CA GLN A 45 -11.48 10.32 -5.25
C GLN A 45 -11.54 9.42 -6.50
N TYR A 46 -10.46 8.71 -6.80
CA TYR A 46 -10.31 7.89 -8.00
C TYR A 46 -10.52 6.39 -7.74
N CYS A 47 -10.80 6.00 -6.49
CA CYS A 47 -11.03 4.60 -6.12
C CYS A 47 -12.14 3.97 -6.95
N LYS A 48 -13.27 4.67 -7.11
CA LYS A 48 -14.42 4.15 -7.87
C LYS A 48 -14.10 3.96 -9.34
N GLU A 49 -13.37 4.90 -9.96
CA GLU A 49 -12.93 4.79 -11.35
C GLU A 49 -12.01 3.57 -11.54
N TYR A 50 -11.03 3.40 -10.65
CA TYR A 50 -10.13 2.24 -10.67
C TYR A 50 -10.89 0.91 -10.54
N MET A 51 -11.79 0.82 -9.56
CA MET A 51 -12.59 -0.40 -9.33
C MET A 51 -13.50 -0.72 -10.51
N ASN A 52 -14.14 0.28 -11.11
CA ASN A 52 -15.00 0.11 -12.28
C ASN A 52 -14.22 -0.33 -13.54
N ASN A 53 -12.93 0.03 -13.64
CA ASN A 53 -12.05 -0.43 -14.72
C ASN A 53 -11.34 -1.76 -14.39
N SER A 54 -11.79 -2.47 -13.35
CA SER A 54 -11.23 -3.76 -12.96
C SER A 54 -12.16 -4.90 -13.33
N TYR A 55 -11.61 -6.09 -13.49
CA TYR A 55 -12.34 -7.30 -13.82
C TYR A 55 -11.67 -8.52 -13.18
N ASP A 56 -12.42 -9.60 -13.12
CA ASP A 56 -12.03 -10.83 -12.45
C ASP A 56 -11.41 -11.81 -13.46
N ILE A 57 -10.32 -12.45 -13.05
CA ILE A 57 -9.65 -13.53 -13.78
C ILE A 57 -9.51 -14.74 -12.87
N GLU A 58 -9.72 -15.94 -13.41
CA GLU A 58 -9.39 -17.19 -12.70
C GLU A 58 -7.91 -17.51 -12.90
N VAL A 59 -7.23 -17.91 -11.84
CA VAL A 59 -5.81 -18.29 -11.84
C VAL A 59 -5.61 -19.53 -10.97
N ALA A 60 -4.90 -20.52 -11.50
CA ALA A 60 -4.34 -21.61 -10.70
C ALA A 60 -3.04 -21.16 -10.03
N MET A 61 -3.03 -21.10 -8.69
CA MET A 61 -1.87 -20.65 -7.93
C MET A 61 -0.76 -21.70 -7.94
N PRO A 62 0.51 -21.30 -8.06
CA PRO A 62 1.63 -22.23 -8.00
C PRO A 62 1.72 -22.96 -6.65
N GLU A 63 2.53 -24.01 -6.63
CA GLU A 63 2.88 -24.66 -5.36
C GLU A 63 3.74 -23.76 -4.48
N GLU A 64 3.58 -23.83 -3.16
CA GLU A 64 4.31 -22.98 -2.19
C GLU A 64 5.82 -22.90 -2.47
N LYS A 65 6.47 -24.04 -2.76
CA LYS A 65 7.92 -24.12 -3.01
C LYS A 65 8.31 -23.92 -4.48
N SER A 66 7.35 -23.53 -5.33
CA SER A 66 7.58 -23.36 -6.75
C SER A 66 8.49 -22.17 -7.05
N LYS A 67 9.31 -22.32 -8.09
CA LYS A 67 10.09 -21.21 -8.67
C LYS A 67 9.23 -20.06 -9.22
N TYR A 68 7.92 -20.26 -9.33
CA TYR A 68 7.00 -19.24 -9.81
C TYR A 68 6.65 -18.22 -8.73
N TYR A 69 6.87 -18.49 -7.44
CA TYR A 69 6.90 -17.44 -6.43
C TYR A 69 8.25 -16.74 -6.43
N ILE A 70 8.25 -15.41 -6.55
CA ILE A 70 9.50 -14.65 -6.70
C ILE A 70 10.38 -14.79 -5.45
N GLU A 71 9.78 -14.86 -4.26
CA GLU A 71 10.50 -15.02 -2.98
C GLU A 71 11.30 -16.31 -2.85
N ASN A 72 10.92 -17.36 -3.59
CA ASN A 72 11.65 -18.62 -3.58
C ASN A 72 12.91 -18.60 -4.45
N VAL A 73 12.99 -17.67 -5.41
CA VAL A 73 14.10 -17.56 -6.37
C VAL A 73 14.96 -16.34 -6.13
N ASP A 74 14.43 -15.32 -5.46
CA ASP A 74 15.07 -14.03 -5.25
C ASP A 74 14.96 -13.61 -3.79
N LYS A 75 16.11 -13.53 -3.12
CA LYS A 75 16.18 -13.18 -1.69
C LYS A 75 15.96 -11.69 -1.45
N ASP A 76 16.11 -10.86 -2.47
CA ASP A 76 15.99 -9.41 -2.37
C ASP A 76 14.57 -8.92 -2.71
N VAL A 77 13.63 -9.85 -2.94
CA VAL A 77 12.24 -9.48 -3.22
C VAL A 77 11.60 -8.78 -2.02
N ILE A 78 10.85 -7.72 -2.31
CA ILE A 78 10.10 -6.99 -1.29
C ILE A 78 8.76 -7.68 -1.08
N THR A 79 8.60 -8.39 0.04
CA THR A 79 7.33 -9.02 0.48
C THR A 79 6.54 -8.16 1.46
N SER A 80 7.14 -7.09 1.97
CA SER A 80 6.46 -6.11 2.81
C SER A 80 7.09 -4.72 2.71
N GLU A 81 6.28 -3.69 2.86
CA GLU A 81 6.74 -2.30 2.85
C GLU A 81 5.96 -1.48 3.89
N THR A 82 6.67 -0.61 4.62
CA THR A 82 6.05 0.30 5.59
C THR A 82 6.10 1.73 5.05
N PHE A 83 4.94 2.37 4.99
CA PHE A 83 4.76 3.70 4.44
C PHE A 83 4.78 4.72 5.57
N ARG A 84 5.85 5.54 5.62
CA ARG A 84 5.95 6.61 6.62
C ARG A 84 5.03 7.77 6.27
N GLU A 85 4.09 8.09 7.14
CA GLU A 85 3.22 9.27 7.05
C GLU A 85 3.80 10.46 7.82
N ARG A 86 3.01 11.53 7.92
CA ARG A 86 3.39 12.75 8.65
C ARG A 86 3.83 12.39 10.06
N ILE A 87 4.84 13.10 10.56
CA ILE A 87 5.26 12.97 11.96
C ILE A 87 4.12 13.51 12.81
N ASP A 88 3.40 12.59 13.43
CA ASP A 88 2.41 12.85 14.46
C ASP A 88 2.87 12.23 15.78
N ASN A 89 2.02 12.28 16.80
CA ASN A 89 2.36 11.76 18.12
C ASN A 89 2.36 10.22 18.19
N ASN A 90 2.03 9.51 17.10
CA ASN A 90 1.87 8.07 17.06
C ASN A 90 2.89 7.42 16.11
N TYR A 91 4.16 7.44 16.54
CA TYR A 91 5.33 6.93 15.81
C TYR A 91 5.23 5.45 15.34
N PHE A 92 4.28 4.68 15.87
CA PHE A 92 4.12 3.25 15.59
C PHE A 92 2.98 2.90 14.62
N SER A 93 2.24 3.90 14.11
CA SER A 93 0.99 3.68 13.34
C SER A 93 1.14 3.77 11.82
N ASN A 94 2.33 3.50 11.28
CA ASN A 94 2.56 3.60 9.84
C ASN A 94 1.79 2.52 9.06
N PRO A 95 1.08 2.87 7.97
CA PRO A 95 0.50 1.90 7.05
C PRO A 95 1.55 0.91 6.54
N ARG A 96 1.15 -0.35 6.40
CA ARG A 96 2.00 -1.42 5.87
C ARG A 96 1.30 -2.10 4.71
N GLY A 97 2.05 -2.41 3.66
CA GLY A 97 1.64 -3.31 2.58
C GLY A 97 2.38 -4.64 2.70
N LEU A 98 1.67 -5.72 2.42
CA LEU A 98 2.21 -7.07 2.28
C LEU A 98 1.97 -7.53 0.86
N PHE A 99 2.93 -8.26 0.31
CA PHE A 99 3.03 -8.54 -1.10
C PHE A 99 3.35 -10.02 -1.32
N LEU A 100 2.58 -10.66 -2.19
CA LEU A 100 2.83 -12.01 -2.67
C LEU A 100 3.01 -11.98 -4.19
N PRO A 101 4.24 -11.73 -4.66
CA PRO A 101 4.54 -11.72 -6.08
C PRO A 101 4.76 -13.13 -6.63
N PHE A 102 4.08 -13.45 -7.73
CA PHE A 102 4.16 -14.76 -8.37
C PHE A 102 3.98 -14.65 -9.90
N TYR A 103 4.47 -15.66 -10.62
CA TYR A 103 4.29 -15.80 -12.06
C TYR A 103 3.10 -16.71 -12.37
N SER A 104 2.16 -16.22 -13.17
CA SER A 104 1.11 -17.07 -13.74
C SER A 104 1.55 -17.60 -15.10
N VAL A 105 1.60 -18.93 -15.21
CA VAL A 105 1.92 -19.62 -16.47
C VAL A 105 0.84 -19.38 -17.53
N GLU A 106 -0.42 -19.31 -17.11
CA GLU A 106 -1.59 -19.14 -17.98
C GLU A 106 -1.58 -17.78 -18.68
N TYR A 107 -1.38 -16.71 -17.91
CA TYR A 107 -1.39 -15.33 -18.44
C TYR A 107 -0.01 -14.85 -18.89
N LYS A 108 1.05 -15.64 -18.65
CA LYS A 108 2.45 -15.31 -18.94
C LYS A 108 2.87 -13.95 -18.37
N LYS A 109 2.39 -13.64 -17.17
CA LYS A 109 2.60 -12.37 -16.47
C LYS A 109 2.88 -12.64 -15.00
N TYR A 110 3.68 -11.76 -14.40
CA TYR A 110 3.82 -11.68 -12.96
C TYR A 110 2.65 -10.89 -12.36
N PHE A 111 2.09 -11.41 -11.28
CA PHE A 111 1.06 -10.77 -10.46
C PHE A 111 1.61 -10.55 -9.06
N ASN A 112 1.01 -9.64 -8.31
CA ASN A 112 1.33 -9.41 -6.92
C ASN A 112 0.05 -9.18 -6.12
N ILE A 113 -0.31 -10.15 -5.29
CA ILE A 113 -1.43 -10.01 -4.35
C ILE A 113 -0.96 -9.08 -3.23
N MET A 114 -1.63 -7.93 -3.09
CA MET A 114 -1.26 -6.91 -2.13
C MET A 114 -2.36 -6.75 -1.07
N CYS A 115 -1.95 -6.74 0.20
CA CYS A 115 -2.82 -6.44 1.32
C CYS A 115 -2.25 -5.28 2.14
N PHE A 116 -3.06 -4.25 2.37
CA PHE A 116 -2.67 -3.05 3.12
C PHE A 116 -3.41 -2.87 4.46
N LEU A 117 -4.28 -3.82 4.81
CA LEU A 117 -5.15 -3.74 5.98
C LEU A 117 -4.64 -4.53 7.18
N GLY A 118 -3.80 -5.55 6.97
CA GLY A 118 -3.19 -6.33 8.04
C GLY A 118 -2.69 -7.69 7.58
N ALA A 119 -1.66 -8.21 8.25
CA ALA A 119 -1.08 -9.52 7.93
C ALA A 119 -2.05 -10.68 8.14
N ASN A 120 -2.90 -10.56 9.15
CA ASN A 120 -3.93 -11.53 9.47
C ASN A 120 -5.07 -11.61 8.43
N LEU A 121 -5.14 -10.68 7.48
CA LEU A 121 -6.15 -10.67 6.41
C LEU A 121 -5.58 -11.16 5.08
N MET A 122 -4.26 -11.34 5.00
CA MET A 122 -3.61 -11.89 3.83
C MET A 122 -3.47 -13.40 4.02
N HIS A 123 -4.06 -14.15 3.11
CA HIS A 123 -3.91 -15.60 3.06
C HIS A 123 -3.19 -15.95 1.77
N TRP A 124 -2.29 -16.92 1.83
CA TRP A 124 -1.52 -17.36 0.68
C TRP A 124 -2.25 -18.56 0.06
N PRO A 125 -2.89 -18.40 -1.11
CA PRO A 125 -3.73 -19.44 -1.69
C PRO A 125 -2.89 -20.47 -2.47
N TYR A 126 -1.85 -21.03 -1.86
CA TYR A 126 -0.97 -22.02 -2.49
C TYR A 126 -1.75 -23.22 -3.00
N ASN A 127 -1.43 -23.70 -4.21
CA ASN A 127 -2.07 -24.86 -4.85
C ASN A 127 -3.60 -24.73 -5.04
N ARG A 128 -4.18 -23.53 -4.89
CA ARG A 128 -5.63 -23.31 -5.03
C ARG A 128 -5.96 -22.59 -6.32
N LYS A 129 -7.20 -22.74 -6.76
CA LYS A 129 -7.79 -21.87 -7.77
C LYS A 129 -8.39 -20.65 -7.10
N VAL A 130 -8.07 -19.48 -7.63
CA VAL A 130 -8.53 -18.20 -7.11
C VAL A 130 -9.04 -17.31 -8.23
N ILE A 131 -9.98 -16.44 -7.89
CA ILE A 131 -10.38 -15.32 -8.71
C ILE A 131 -9.61 -14.10 -8.21
N LEU A 132 -8.86 -13.48 -9.12
CA LEU A 132 -8.10 -12.26 -8.87
C LEU A 132 -8.78 -11.10 -9.56
N THR A 133 -9.00 -10.00 -8.84
CA THR A 133 -9.48 -8.76 -9.44
C THR A 133 -8.29 -7.90 -9.88
N VAL A 134 -8.19 -7.70 -11.19
CA VAL A 134 -7.11 -6.99 -11.85
C VAL A 134 -7.63 -5.76 -12.59
N ASN A 135 -6.84 -4.70 -12.66
CA ASN A 135 -7.19 -3.51 -13.41
C ASN A 135 -6.87 -3.67 -14.90
N ARG A 136 -7.78 -3.23 -15.77
CA ARG A 136 -7.62 -3.34 -17.24
C ARG A 136 -6.42 -2.57 -17.77
N ASP A 137 -6.12 -1.40 -17.22
CA ASP A 137 -4.98 -0.61 -17.65
C ASP A 137 -3.67 -1.28 -17.26
N ASP A 138 -3.60 -1.92 -16.07
CA ASP A 138 -2.43 -2.68 -15.64
C ASP A 138 -2.21 -3.93 -16.50
N MET A 139 -3.29 -4.63 -16.83
CA MET A 139 -3.21 -5.84 -17.65
C MET A 139 -2.73 -5.56 -19.07
N ASN A 140 -3.19 -4.46 -19.67
CA ASN A 140 -2.88 -4.09 -21.05
C ASN A 140 -1.58 -3.29 -21.21
N ASN A 141 -1.01 -2.78 -20.12
CA ASN A 141 0.23 -2.01 -20.17
C ASN A 141 1.45 -2.95 -20.21
N PRO A 142 2.32 -2.88 -21.24
CA PRO A 142 3.51 -3.72 -21.33
C PRO A 142 4.56 -3.44 -20.24
N ALA A 143 4.48 -2.29 -19.55
CA ALA A 143 5.32 -2.00 -18.40
C ALA A 143 4.93 -2.82 -17.15
N TYR A 144 3.76 -3.47 -17.16
CA TYR A 144 3.25 -4.31 -16.08
C TYR A 144 3.26 -5.79 -16.47
N GLY A 145 3.27 -6.64 -15.44
CA GLY A 145 3.35 -8.09 -15.61
C GLY A 145 4.77 -8.62 -15.77
N THR A 146 5.78 -7.78 -15.51
CA THR A 146 7.19 -8.15 -15.43
C THR A 146 7.57 -8.53 -14.00
N LYS A 147 8.73 -9.16 -13.81
CA LYS A 147 9.21 -9.56 -12.48
C LYS A 147 9.38 -8.32 -11.58
N GLU A 148 9.87 -7.22 -12.16
CA GLU A 148 10.15 -5.95 -11.48
C GLU A 148 8.90 -5.11 -11.25
N ASN A 149 7.88 -5.26 -12.10
CA ASN A 149 6.60 -4.56 -11.98
C ASN A 149 5.41 -5.51 -12.23
N PRO A 150 5.11 -6.41 -11.28
CA PRO A 150 3.98 -7.32 -11.40
C PRO A 150 2.64 -6.57 -11.47
N VAL A 151 1.63 -7.19 -12.08
CA VAL A 151 0.26 -6.66 -12.06
C VAL A 151 -0.27 -6.67 -10.63
N PRO A 152 -0.72 -5.52 -10.08
CA PRO A 152 -1.31 -5.46 -8.76
C PRO A 152 -2.64 -6.21 -8.71
N VAL A 153 -2.81 -7.00 -7.66
CA VAL A 153 -4.06 -7.68 -7.31
C VAL A 153 -4.48 -7.21 -5.93
N LEU A 154 -5.68 -6.62 -5.84
CA LEU A 154 -6.15 -5.93 -4.63
C LEU A 154 -7.41 -6.56 -4.02
N LYS A 155 -7.90 -7.63 -4.65
CA LYS A 155 -8.91 -8.55 -4.14
C LYS A 155 -8.67 -9.92 -4.75
N ASP A 156 -8.67 -10.92 -3.89
CA ASP A 156 -8.56 -12.34 -4.19
C ASP A 156 -9.67 -13.10 -3.44
N ILE A 157 -10.30 -14.06 -4.13
CA ILE A 157 -11.29 -14.97 -3.55
C ILE A 157 -11.03 -16.39 -4.06
N GLY A 158 -11.38 -17.41 -3.29
CA GLY A 158 -11.27 -18.80 -3.73
C GLY A 158 -12.34 -19.17 -4.76
N VAL A 159 -12.03 -20.13 -5.63
CA VAL A 159 -13.01 -20.67 -6.59
C VAL A 159 -13.78 -21.84 -5.98
N ASP A 160 -13.06 -22.89 -5.57
CA ASP A 160 -13.65 -24.14 -5.09
C ASP A 160 -13.91 -24.11 -3.57
N GLU A 161 -13.00 -23.46 -2.83
CA GLU A 161 -13.01 -23.35 -1.37
C GLU A 161 -12.60 -21.93 -0.98
N SER A 162 -13.13 -21.41 0.13
CA SER A 162 -12.66 -20.13 0.66
C SER A 162 -11.17 -20.21 0.96
N ILE A 163 -10.47 -19.12 0.64
CA ILE A 163 -9.04 -18.95 0.96
C ILE A 163 -8.82 -18.26 2.31
N ARG A 164 -9.89 -18.02 3.09
CA ARG A 164 -9.86 -17.32 4.39
C ARG A 164 -9.98 -18.29 5.55
N ASP A 165 -9.71 -17.81 6.76
CA ASP A 165 -9.81 -18.63 7.98
C ASP A 165 -11.21 -19.25 8.16
N ASN A 166 -11.25 -20.52 8.55
CA ASN A 166 -12.45 -21.34 8.76
C ASN A 166 -13.26 -21.70 7.50
N ASP A 167 -12.63 -21.70 6.32
CA ASP A 167 -13.25 -22.09 5.04
C ASP A 167 -14.53 -21.28 4.71
N GLN A 168 -14.66 -20.08 5.29
CA GLN A 168 -15.77 -19.16 5.05
C GLN A 168 -15.22 -17.84 4.51
N ASP A 169 -15.67 -17.48 3.31
CA ASP A 169 -15.44 -16.14 2.81
C ASP A 169 -16.18 -15.14 3.70
N TYR A 170 -15.56 -13.98 3.89
CA TYR A 170 -16.23 -12.87 4.54
C TYR A 170 -17.47 -12.45 3.74
N ASP A 171 -18.45 -11.85 4.42
CA ASP A 171 -19.64 -11.37 3.75
C ASP A 171 -19.30 -10.35 2.64
N LYS A 172 -20.20 -10.25 1.67
CA LYS A 172 -19.99 -9.40 0.49
C LYS A 172 -19.70 -7.94 0.85
N ALA A 173 -20.37 -7.39 1.87
CA ALA A 173 -20.17 -5.99 2.26
C ALA A 173 -18.77 -5.78 2.84
N TYR A 174 -18.29 -6.73 3.65
CA TYR A 174 -16.91 -6.74 4.11
C TYR A 174 -15.91 -6.84 2.95
N MET A 175 -16.10 -7.76 2.01
CA MET A 175 -15.19 -7.94 0.87
C MET A 175 -15.16 -6.72 -0.07
N ASP A 176 -16.32 -6.07 -0.27
CA ASP A 176 -16.40 -4.82 -1.04
C ASP A 176 -15.63 -3.69 -0.34
N SER A 177 -15.75 -3.59 0.99
CA SER A 177 -14.99 -2.65 1.81
C SER A 177 -13.49 -2.96 1.80
N PHE A 178 -13.11 -4.22 1.97
CA PHE A 178 -11.73 -4.70 1.89
C PHE A 178 -11.09 -4.31 0.56
N TYR A 179 -11.78 -4.56 -0.56
CA TYR A 179 -11.28 -4.21 -1.88
C TYR A 179 -11.13 -2.69 -2.04
N ARG A 180 -12.15 -1.92 -1.64
CA ARG A 180 -12.11 -0.44 -1.67
C ARG A 180 -10.90 0.09 -0.93
N GLU A 181 -10.68 -0.34 0.30
CA GLU A 181 -9.58 0.17 1.12
C GLU A 181 -8.20 -0.26 0.57
N ASN A 182 -8.06 -1.47 0.03
CA ASN A 182 -6.83 -1.88 -0.64
C ASN A 182 -6.55 -1.04 -1.90
N VAL A 183 -7.58 -0.70 -2.68
CA VAL A 183 -7.46 0.22 -3.82
C VAL A 183 -6.99 1.60 -3.38
N ILE A 184 -7.62 2.18 -2.37
CA ILE A 184 -7.23 3.50 -1.85
C ILE A 184 -5.77 3.50 -1.40
N ARG A 185 -5.35 2.48 -0.65
CA ARG A 185 -3.98 2.38 -0.12
C ARG A 185 -2.95 2.10 -1.22
N TYR A 186 -3.27 1.27 -2.19
CA TYR A 186 -2.41 1.05 -3.37
C TYR A 186 -2.23 2.35 -4.15
N LEU A 187 -3.32 3.03 -4.49
CA LEU A 187 -3.30 4.29 -5.23
C LEU A 187 -2.54 5.39 -4.45
N LYS A 188 -2.74 5.48 -3.13
CA LYS A 188 -2.10 6.50 -2.29
C LYS A 188 -0.59 6.24 -2.14
N TYR A 189 -0.23 5.03 -1.72
CA TYR A 189 1.10 4.74 -1.19
C TYR A 189 2.04 4.05 -2.17
N LYS A 190 1.52 3.16 -3.02
CA LYS A 190 2.34 2.27 -3.86
C LYS A 190 2.42 2.71 -5.31
N MET A 191 1.32 3.25 -5.86
CA MET A 191 1.30 3.73 -7.24
C MET A 191 2.24 4.94 -7.42
N PRO A 192 3.16 4.92 -8.41
CA PRO A 192 4.02 6.06 -8.68
C PRO A 192 3.23 7.34 -8.99
N LYS A 193 3.70 8.49 -8.48
CA LYS A 193 3.01 9.78 -8.69
C LYS A 193 2.82 10.15 -10.16
N SER A 194 3.84 9.89 -10.99
CA SER A 194 3.81 10.17 -12.42
C SER A 194 2.71 9.36 -13.12
N GLU A 195 2.61 8.08 -12.76
CA GLU A 195 1.57 7.18 -13.22
C GLU A 195 0.19 7.61 -12.76
N PHE A 196 0.01 7.88 -11.46
CA PHE A 196 -1.25 8.34 -10.90
C PHE A 196 -1.75 9.61 -11.61
N LYS A 197 -0.88 10.62 -11.80
CA LYS A 197 -1.22 11.84 -12.54
C LYS A 197 -1.62 11.55 -13.98
N ARG A 198 -0.84 10.73 -14.70
CA ARG A 198 -1.11 10.35 -16.09
C ARG A 198 -2.47 9.65 -16.24
N ARG A 199 -2.84 8.79 -15.30
CA ARG A 199 -4.08 8.02 -15.35
C ARG A 199 -5.31 8.82 -14.96
N PHE A 200 -5.19 9.70 -13.97
CA PHE A 200 -6.36 10.26 -13.28
C PHE A 200 -6.49 11.79 -13.35
N LYS A 201 -5.38 12.51 -13.57
CA LYS A 201 -5.38 13.99 -13.55
C LYS A 201 -5.19 14.63 -14.91
N ASN A 202 -4.45 13.98 -15.79
CA ASN A 202 -4.13 14.53 -17.12
C ASN A 202 -5.14 14.10 -18.19
N LYS A 203 -6.38 13.77 -17.80
CA LYS A 203 -7.48 13.45 -18.71
C LYS A 203 -8.31 14.68 -19.12
N GLU A 204 -7.89 15.88 -18.69
CA GLU A 204 -8.40 17.18 -19.14
C GLU A 204 -7.58 17.72 -20.32
#